data_AF-A0A7S0UJZ8-F1
#
_entry.id   AF-A0A7S0UJZ8-F1
#
_cell.length_a   1.000
_cell.length_b   1.000
_cell.length_c   1.000
_cell.angle_alpha   90.00
_cell.angle_beta   90.00
_cell.angle_gamma   90.00
#
_symmetry.space_group_name_H-M   'P 1'
#
loop_
_entity.id
_entity.type
_entity.pdbx_description
1 polymer ?
#
loop_
_entity_poly.entity_id
_entity_poly.type
_entity_poly.pdbx_seq_one_letter_code
_entity_poly.pdbx_strand_id
1 'polypeptide(L)'
;GTSGGGGNNPSNHNNTIKKTVSCLDVSLCNHCKPQEAQVLSQTIRQVGDLENLYSRLWTCCQRCQGSLHQDVLCTSRDCPIFYRRKKVMRELNEAHAHLSRFGQDPIMSKAAGTGWGEERGGHGGGSR
;
A
#
# COMPACT_ATOMS: atom_id res chain seq x y z
N GLY A 1 42.22 -1.06 -17.97
CA GLY A 1 41.71 -2.42 -18.19
C GLY A 1 40.31 -2.48 -17.62
N THR A 2 39.28 -2.76 -18.42
CA THR A 2 38.74 -4.12 -18.68
C THR A 2 38.18 -4.74 -17.40
N SER A 3 36.86 -4.73 -17.18
CA SER A 3 35.81 -5.62 -17.72
C SER A 3 35.59 -6.89 -16.88
N GLY A 4 34.31 -7.17 -16.59
CA GLY A 4 33.77 -8.49 -16.22
C GLY A 4 33.40 -8.60 -14.72
N GLY A 5 32.19 -8.99 -14.30
CA GLY A 5 31.02 -9.54 -14.97
C GLY A 5 30.46 -10.74 -14.18
N GLY A 6 29.19 -10.65 -13.73
CA GLY A 6 28.22 -11.73 -13.37
C GLY A 6 28.57 -12.72 -12.24
N GLY A 7 27.66 -13.26 -11.43
CA GLY A 7 26.19 -13.13 -11.31
C GLY A 7 25.68 -14.14 -10.26
N ASN A 8 24.61 -13.74 -9.53
CA ASN A 8 23.36 -14.44 -9.16
C ASN A 8 23.41 -15.87 -8.54
N ASN A 9 22.62 -16.30 -7.52
CA ASN A 9 21.31 -15.88 -6.98
C ASN A 9 21.09 -16.54 -5.58
N PRO A 10 20.28 -15.98 -4.66
CA PRO A 10 20.10 -16.47 -3.30
C PRO A 10 18.88 -17.38 -3.10
N SER A 11 18.94 -18.07 -1.96
CA SER A 11 17.88 -18.83 -1.32
C SER A 11 16.70 -17.97 -0.89
N ASN A 12 15.52 -18.60 -0.99
CA ASN A 12 14.24 -18.26 -0.37
C ASN A 12 14.39 -18.05 1.15
N HIS A 13 13.41 -17.34 1.76
CA HIS A 13 12.71 -17.66 3.02
C HIS A 13 12.32 -16.38 3.78
N ASN A 14 11.03 -16.08 3.72
CA ASN A 14 10.31 -15.10 4.56
C ASN A 14 10.50 -15.38 6.06
N ASN A 15 10.58 -14.32 6.88
CA ASN A 15 10.11 -14.44 8.26
C ASN A 15 9.60 -13.11 8.87
N THR A 16 8.49 -13.27 9.57
CA THR A 16 7.63 -12.33 10.30
C THR A 16 8.36 -11.57 11.42
N ILE A 17 8.32 -10.23 11.39
CA ILE A 17 8.89 -9.37 12.45
C ILE A 17 7.78 -8.79 13.35
N LYS A 18 7.99 -8.98 14.65
CA LYS A 18 7.14 -8.64 15.81
C LYS A 18 7.08 -7.12 16.03
N LYS A 19 5.88 -6.58 16.32
CA LYS A 19 5.66 -5.16 16.66
C LYS A 19 6.11 -4.84 18.09
N THR A 20 7.15 -4.02 18.23
CA THR A 20 7.49 -3.28 19.45
C THR A 20 7.35 -1.79 19.18
N VAL A 21 6.45 -1.12 19.90
CA VAL A 21 6.19 0.32 19.77
C VAL A 21 7.13 1.09 20.71
N SER A 22 7.86 2.07 20.16
CA SER A 22 8.52 3.11 20.95
C SER A 22 8.71 4.41 20.15
N CYS A 23 8.51 5.52 20.88
CA CYS A 23 8.87 6.94 20.68
C CYS A 23 8.25 7.75 19.51
N LEU A 24 7.74 8.92 19.91
CA LEU A 24 7.06 9.95 19.12
C LEU A 24 7.81 10.30 17.82
N ASP A 25 7.01 10.54 16.78
CA ASP A 25 7.40 11.07 15.45
C ASP A 25 8.32 10.23 14.56
N VAL A 26 8.62 8.97 14.91
CA VAL A 26 9.29 8.06 13.98
C VAL A 26 8.37 6.89 13.65
N SER A 27 8.07 6.70 12.37
CA SER A 27 7.22 5.62 11.86
C SER A 27 7.82 4.21 12.15
N LEU A 28 9.13 4.11 12.33
CA LEU A 28 9.89 2.87 12.54
C LEU A 28 10.94 2.98 13.67
N CYS A 29 11.20 1.89 14.39
CA CYS A 29 12.30 1.85 15.36
C CYS A 29 13.66 1.78 14.65
N ASN A 30 14.76 2.09 15.37
CA ASN A 30 16.11 2.14 14.79
C ASN A 30 16.58 0.83 14.12
N HIS A 31 16.06 -0.32 14.55
CA HIS A 31 16.35 -1.61 13.92
C HIS A 31 15.58 -1.83 12.61
N CYS A 32 14.40 -1.21 12.47
CA CYS A 32 13.52 -1.37 11.31
C CYS A 32 13.68 -0.27 10.25
N LYS A 33 14.31 0.87 10.60
CA LYS A 33 14.70 1.94 9.66
C LYS A 33 15.38 1.45 8.37
N PRO A 34 16.37 0.53 8.39
CA PRO A 34 16.98 0.07 7.14
C PRO A 34 16.02 -0.70 6.22
N GLN A 35 14.85 -1.10 6.69
CA GLN A 35 13.82 -1.81 5.92
C GLN A 35 12.60 -0.92 5.59
N GLU A 36 12.74 0.40 5.76
CA GLU A 36 11.66 1.36 5.59
C GLU A 36 10.96 1.25 4.22
N ALA A 37 11.73 1.20 3.13
CA ALA A 37 11.18 1.07 1.78
C ALA A 37 10.33 -0.21 1.61
N GLN A 38 10.74 -1.32 2.23
CA GLN A 38 10.00 -2.57 2.19
C GLN A 38 8.71 -2.48 3.01
N VAL A 39 8.75 -1.88 4.20
CA VAL A 39 7.58 -1.72 5.07
C VAL A 39 6.57 -0.75 4.44
N LEU A 40 7.05 0.35 3.85
CA LEU A 40 6.22 1.33 3.17
C LEU A 40 5.55 0.72 1.93
N SER A 41 6.32 0.07 1.05
CA SER A 41 5.76 -0.57 -0.15
C SER A 41 4.73 -1.64 0.20
N GLN A 42 4.95 -2.43 1.25
CA GLN A 42 3.96 -3.39 1.74
C GLN A 42 2.69 -2.70 2.26
N THR A 43 2.84 -1.59 2.99
CA THR A 43 1.70 -0.81 3.51
C THR A 43 0.88 -0.19 2.37
N ILE A 44 1.54 0.38 1.34
CA ILE A 44 0.87 0.93 0.14
C ILE A 44 0.08 -0.17 -0.58
N ARG A 45 0.68 -1.36 -0.76
CA ARG A 45 -0.02 -2.49 -1.38
C ARG A 45 -1.26 -2.90 -0.59
N GLN A 46 -1.13 -3.00 0.74
CA GLN A 46 -2.25 -3.33 1.61
C GLN A 46 -3.39 -2.31 1.51
N VAL A 47 -3.06 -1.01 1.48
CA VAL A 47 -4.04 0.06 1.27
C VAL A 47 -4.75 -0.12 -0.07
N GLY A 48 -4.01 -0.33 -1.17
CA GLY A 48 -4.60 -0.54 -2.49
C GLY A 48 -5.52 -1.76 -2.57
N ASP A 49 -5.17 -2.85 -1.89
CA ASP A 49 -6.03 -4.04 -1.82
C ASP A 49 -7.36 -3.75 -1.08
N LEU A 50 -7.29 -3.00 0.03
CA LEU A 50 -8.46 -2.59 0.79
C LEU A 50 -9.35 -1.61 0.03
N GLU A 51 -8.78 -0.65 -0.70
CA GLU A 51 -9.51 0.29 -1.56
C GLU A 51 -10.28 -0.42 -2.68
N ASN A 52 -9.61 -1.37 -3.35
CA ASN A 52 -10.24 -2.20 -4.38
C ASN A 52 -11.41 -3.01 -3.82
N LEU A 53 -11.22 -3.61 -2.64
CA LEU A 53 -12.26 -4.38 -1.97
C LEU A 53 -13.43 -3.50 -1.54
N TYR A 54 -13.14 -2.33 -0.95
CA TYR A 54 -14.16 -1.35 -0.55
C TYR A 54 -14.99 -0.91 -1.75
N SER A 55 -14.33 -0.57 -2.86
CA SER A 55 -14.98 -0.15 -4.10
C SER A 55 -15.96 -1.20 -4.62
N ARG A 56 -15.54 -2.48 -4.67
CA ARG A 56 -16.40 -3.59 -5.11
C ARG A 56 -17.62 -3.77 -4.23
N LEU A 57 -17.44 -3.72 -2.90
CA LEU A 57 -18.54 -3.87 -1.94
C LEU A 57 -19.50 -2.68 -1.99
N TRP A 58 -18.98 -1.46 -2.16
CA TRP A 58 -19.77 -0.25 -2.29
C TRP A 58 -20.65 -0.29 -3.54
N THR A 59 -20.07 -0.62 -4.70
CA THR A 59 -20.82 -0.77 -5.96
C THR A 59 -21.86 -1.89 -5.86
N CYS A 60 -21.56 -2.99 -5.17
CA CYS A 60 -22.55 -4.06 -4.91
C CYS A 60 -23.76 -3.52 -4.13
N CYS A 61 -23.53 -2.73 -3.08
CA CYS A 61 -24.63 -2.13 -2.33
C CYS A 61 -25.43 -1.11 -3.15
N GLN A 62 -24.78 -0.27 -3.97
CA GLN A 62 -25.47 0.68 -4.85
C GLN A 62 -26.38 -0.03 -5.86
N ARG A 63 -25.92 -1.16 -6.43
CA ARG A 63 -26.75 -2.02 -7.30
C ARG A 63 -27.94 -2.62 -6.56
N CYS A 64 -27.72 -3.10 -5.33
CA CYS A 64 -28.79 -3.64 -4.48
C CYS A 64 -29.83 -2.56 -4.12
N GLN A 65 -29.40 -1.33 -3.89
CA GLN A 65 -30.28 -0.20 -3.58
C GLN A 65 -31.01 0.34 -4.82
N GLY A 66 -30.41 0.20 -6.00
CA GLY A 66 -30.95 0.74 -7.26
C GLY A 66 -30.72 2.23 -7.45
N SER A 67 -29.88 2.87 -6.63
CA SER A 67 -29.54 4.29 -6.75
C SER A 67 -28.03 4.48 -6.72
N LEU A 68 -27.52 5.20 -7.71
CA LEU A 68 -26.11 5.59 -7.80
C LEU A 68 -25.85 6.94 -7.10
N HIS A 69 -26.83 7.84 -7.13
CA HIS A 69 -26.70 9.23 -6.69
C HIS A 69 -27.07 9.43 -5.22
N GLN A 70 -27.79 8.50 -4.61
CA GLN A 70 -28.22 8.57 -3.21
C GLN A 70 -27.31 7.72 -2.32
N ASP A 71 -27.27 8.05 -1.04
CA ASP A 71 -26.46 7.33 -0.05
C ASP A 71 -26.96 5.91 0.21
N VAL A 72 -26.02 4.99 0.44
CA VAL A 72 -26.32 3.57 0.74
C VAL A 72 -26.69 3.38 2.22
N LEU A 73 -27.99 3.38 2.51
CA LEU A 73 -28.59 3.29 3.85
C LEU A 73 -28.91 1.86 4.33
N CYS A 74 -28.39 0.81 3.68
CA CYS A 74 -28.68 -0.58 4.07
C CYS A 74 -28.24 -0.88 5.52
N THR A 75 -29.17 -1.41 6.33
CA THR A 75 -29.00 -1.82 7.73
C THR A 75 -29.43 -3.28 8.00
N SER A 76 -29.66 -4.07 6.95
CA SER A 76 -30.08 -5.46 7.08
C SER A 76 -29.04 -6.29 7.83
N ARG A 77 -29.48 -6.94 8.92
CA ARG A 77 -28.64 -7.78 9.78
C ARG A 77 -28.26 -9.11 9.11
N ASP A 78 -29.07 -9.56 8.16
CA ASP A 78 -28.83 -10.82 7.43
C ASP A 78 -28.03 -10.59 6.13
N CYS A 79 -27.60 -9.36 5.86
CA CYS A 79 -26.78 -9.06 4.70
C CYS A 79 -25.28 -9.23 5.03
N PRO A 80 -24.58 -10.24 4.47
CA PRO A 80 -23.14 -10.41 4.72
C PRO A 80 -22.31 -9.23 4.19
N ILE A 81 -22.80 -8.54 3.14
CA ILE A 81 -22.14 -7.36 2.57
C ILE A 81 -22.18 -6.16 3.52
N PHE A 82 -23.24 -6.03 4.34
CA PHE A 82 -23.34 -4.94 5.31
C PHE A 82 -22.16 -4.95 6.29
N TYR A 83 -21.93 -6.09 6.95
CA TYR A 83 -20.81 -6.23 7.89
C TYR A 83 -19.46 -6.15 7.20
N ARG A 84 -19.33 -6.78 6.03
CA ARG A 84 -18.07 -6.74 5.28
C ARG A 84 -17.69 -5.33 4.85
N ARG A 85 -18.65 -4.53 4.35
CA ARG A 85 -18.45 -3.12 4.01
C ARG A 85 -18.01 -2.31 5.22
N LYS A 86 -18.69 -2.45 6.36
CA LYS A 86 -18.35 -1.73 7.61
C LYS A 86 -16.98 -2.13 8.15
N LYS A 87 -16.61 -3.40 8.06
CA LYS A 87 -15.29 -3.90 8.45
C LYS A 87 -14.20 -3.34 7.54
N VAL A 88 -14.34 -3.48 6.22
CA VAL A 88 -13.34 -2.99 5.25
C VAL A 88 -13.20 -1.47 5.32
N MET A 89 -14.28 -0.72 5.54
CA MET A 89 -14.21 0.72 5.77
C MET A 89 -13.33 1.08 6.97
N ARG A 90 -13.46 0.35 8.09
CA ARG A 90 -12.63 0.55 9.28
C ARG A 90 -11.18 0.17 9.03
N GLU A 91 -10.95 -1.00 8.44
CA GLU A 91 -9.60 -1.49 8.11
C GLU A 91 -8.89 -0.54 7.13
N LEU A 92 -9.62 0.02 6.16
CA LEU A 92 -9.09 1.00 5.22
C LEU A 92 -8.69 2.30 5.94
N ASN A 93 -9.54 2.83 6.82
CA ASN A 93 -9.23 4.02 7.61
C ASN A 93 -7.99 3.81 8.51
N GLU A 94 -7.89 2.64 9.15
CA GLU A 94 -6.73 2.28 9.97
C GLU A 94 -5.45 2.15 9.13
N ALA A 95 -5.55 1.54 7.94
CA ALA A 95 -4.41 1.40 7.02
C ALA A 95 -3.95 2.76 6.46
N HIS A 96 -4.89 3.65 6.11
CA HIS A 96 -4.60 5.04 5.73
C HIS A 96 -3.91 5.82 6.85
N ALA A 97 -4.42 5.70 8.08
CA ALA A 97 -3.79 6.33 9.25
C ALA A 97 -2.39 5.77 9.55
N HIS A 98 -2.14 4.48 9.24
CA HIS A 98 -0.81 3.90 9.33
C HIS A 98 0.12 4.45 8.25
N LEU A 99 -0.37 4.55 7.00
CA LEU A 99 0.39 5.10 5.87
C LEU A 99 0.75 6.58 6.07
N SER A 100 -0.17 7.39 6.62
CA SER A 100 0.06 8.82 6.84
C SER A 100 1.20 9.12 7.81
N ARG A 101 1.58 8.16 8.67
CA ARG A 101 2.71 8.32 9.60
C ARG A 101 4.07 8.36 8.90
N PHE A 102 4.22 7.70 7.75
CA PHE A 102 5.47 7.74 6.97
C PHE A 102 5.67 9.08 6.24
N GLY A 103 4.59 9.85 6.00
CA GLY A 103 4.66 11.15 5.33
C GLY A 103 5.04 12.32 6.24
N GLN A 104 5.05 12.12 7.55
CA GLN A 104 5.46 13.11 8.56
C GLN A 104 6.97 13.04 8.86
N ASP A 105 7.66 12.03 8.31
CA ASP A 105 9.11 11.90 8.40
C ASP A 105 9.79 13.02 7.57
N PRO A 106 10.66 13.87 8.15
CA PRO A 106 11.27 15.06 7.50
C PRO A 106 12.12 14.81 6.25
N ILE A 107 12.24 13.55 5.81
CA ILE A 107 13.07 13.09 4.70
C ILE A 107 12.29 13.10 3.37
N MET A 108 10.97 12.81 3.39
CA MET A 108 10.14 12.70 2.18
C MET A 108 9.58 14.05 1.69
N SER A 109 9.50 15.07 2.55
CA SER A 109 9.01 16.41 2.17
C SER A 109 9.97 17.17 1.23
N LYS A 110 11.22 16.73 1.11
CA LYS A 110 12.22 17.31 0.18
C LYS A 110 12.19 16.71 -1.23
N ALA A 111 11.43 15.63 -1.47
CA ALA A 111 11.36 14.97 -2.77
C ALA A 111 10.17 15.41 -3.64
N ALA A 112 9.25 16.23 -3.12
CA ALA A 112 8.13 16.81 -3.87
C ALA A 112 8.54 18.04 -4.72
N GLY A 113 9.78 18.07 -5.23
CA GLY A 113 10.34 19.23 -5.89
C GLY A 113 11.39 18.87 -6.94
N THR A 114 11.02 18.10 -7.96
CA THR A 114 11.58 18.04 -9.34
C THR A 114 10.85 16.87 -10.02
N GLY A 115 9.89 17.07 -10.92
CA GLY A 115 10.11 17.53 -12.28
C GLY A 115 9.62 16.43 -13.23
N TRP A 116 8.39 16.58 -13.74
CA TRP A 116 7.90 15.82 -14.89
C TRP A 116 8.73 16.22 -16.11
N GLY A 117 9.40 15.26 -16.76
CA GLY A 117 9.96 15.47 -18.09
C GLY A 117 11.21 14.64 -18.40
N GLU A 118 11.23 14.12 -19.63
CA GLU A 118 12.43 14.03 -20.48
C GLU A 118 13.29 12.74 -20.37
N GLU A 119 13.03 11.84 -21.33
CA GLU A 119 14.00 11.26 -22.29
C GLU A 119 14.54 9.82 -22.21
N ARG A 120 14.19 9.10 -23.30
CA ARG A 120 15.02 8.29 -24.22
C ARG A 120 15.67 6.99 -23.72
N GLY A 121 15.14 5.89 -24.25
CA GLY A 121 15.87 5.13 -25.28
C GLY A 121 16.32 3.70 -24.95
N GLY A 122 15.94 2.76 -25.83
CA GLY A 122 16.91 1.78 -26.37
C GLY A 122 16.80 0.31 -25.96
N HIS A 123 16.06 -0.45 -26.77
CA HIS A 123 16.47 -1.66 -27.51
C HIS A 123 17.34 -2.79 -26.90
N GLY A 124 16.89 -4.03 -27.22
CA GLY A 124 17.70 -5.23 -27.47
C GLY A 124 17.80 -6.18 -26.27
N GLY A 125 17.58 -7.49 -26.34
CA GLY A 125 17.59 -8.45 -27.44
C GLY A 125 18.34 -9.71 -26.99
N GLY A 126 17.88 -10.90 -27.37
CA GLY A 126 18.62 -12.18 -27.32
C GLY A 126 18.48 -12.96 -25.99
N SER A 127 17.83 -14.13 -25.95
CA SER A 127 18.21 -15.44 -26.50
C SER A 127 18.74 -16.38 -25.41
N ARG A 128 17.95 -17.40 -25.09
CA ARG A 128 18.29 -18.81 -25.38
C ARG A 128 17.04 -19.66 -25.32
#